data_AF-A0A5C5YUG8-F1
#
_entry.id   AF-A0A5C5YUG8-F1
#
_cell.length_a   1.000
_cell.length_b   1.000
_cell.length_c   1.000
_cell.angle_alpha   90.00
_cell.angle_beta   90.00
_cell.angle_gamma   90.00
#
_symmetry.space_group_name_H-M   'P 1'
#
loop_
_entity.id
_entity.type
_entity.pdbx_description
1 polymer ?
#
loop_
_entity_poly.entity_id
_entity_poly.type
_entity_poly.pdbx_seq_one_letter_code
_entity_poly.pdbx_strand_id
1 'polypeptide(L)'
;MTNLPYEFQSLLDDFADSCEEIRRQANRHLDPSDFARYGFAQTAVGFDWSAEQQRFIDDRCHNELSDESLSGHGDALRSWRAFNCLALGYLLGLYQTEQIADHEFSLADSQLSGFMFLNSPIFDTF
;
A
#
# COMPACT_ATOMS: atom_id res chain seq x y z
N MET A 1 -14.52 -1.91 -20.96
CA MET A 1 -13.67 -2.16 -19.79
C MET A 1 -12.71 -0.99 -19.75
N THR A 2 -12.88 -0.07 -18.81
CA THR A 2 -11.91 0.98 -18.53
C THR A 2 -10.69 0.31 -17.90
N ASN A 3 -9.57 0.24 -18.61
CA ASN A 3 -8.30 -0.09 -17.99
C ASN A 3 -8.01 1.06 -17.02
N LEU A 4 -8.18 0.81 -15.74
CA LEU A 4 -7.68 1.73 -14.73
C LEU A 4 -6.16 1.61 -14.75
N PRO A 5 -5.41 2.72 -14.64
CA PRO A 5 -3.94 2.71 -14.65
C PRO A 5 -3.32 2.07 -13.39
N TYR A 6 -4.15 1.60 -12.45
CA TYR A 6 -3.76 0.92 -11.23
C TYR A 6 -4.50 -0.42 -11.11
N GLU A 7 -3.77 -1.49 -10.76
CA GLU A 7 -4.32 -2.84 -10.64
C GLU A 7 -4.03 -3.42 -9.25
N PHE A 8 -4.92 -3.12 -8.27
CA PHE A 8 -4.79 -3.65 -6.91
C PHE A 8 -4.82 -5.19 -6.85
N GLN A 9 -5.45 -5.85 -7.83
CA GLN A 9 -5.44 -7.31 -7.91
C GLN A 9 -4.03 -7.85 -8.15
N SER A 10 -3.26 -7.27 -9.07
CA SER A 10 -1.88 -7.69 -9.32
C SER A 10 -1.02 -7.50 -8.06
N LEU A 11 -1.19 -6.37 -7.37
CA LEU A 11 -0.50 -6.14 -6.10
C LEU A 11 -0.89 -7.16 -5.01
N LEU A 12 -2.14 -7.62 -4.99
CA LEU A 12 -2.62 -8.61 -4.03
C LEU A 12 -2.10 -10.00 -4.35
N ASP A 13 -2.07 -10.38 -5.63
CA ASP A 13 -1.55 -11.65 -6.10
C ASP A 13 -0.04 -11.78 -5.75
N ASP A 14 0.72 -10.69 -5.88
CA ASP A 14 2.15 -10.62 -5.56
C ASP A 14 2.45 -10.24 -4.09
N PHE A 15 1.42 -10.15 -3.23
CA PHE A 15 1.59 -9.60 -1.89
C PHE A 15 2.45 -10.51 -0.98
N ALA A 16 2.32 -11.82 -1.13
CA ALA A 16 3.12 -12.81 -0.41
C ALA A 16 4.62 -12.61 -0.69
N ASP A 17 4.96 -12.52 -1.98
CA ASP A 17 6.33 -12.34 -2.45
C ASP A 17 6.89 -10.99 -2.02
N SER A 18 6.07 -9.94 -2.07
CA SER A 18 6.41 -8.61 -1.56
C SER A 18 6.76 -8.66 -0.06
N CYS A 19 5.96 -9.37 0.75
CA CYS A 19 6.23 -9.54 2.17
C CYS A 19 7.56 -10.26 2.43
N GLU A 20 7.85 -11.34 1.68
CA GLU A 20 9.11 -12.08 1.80
C GLU A 20 10.32 -11.23 1.40
N GLU A 21 10.22 -10.48 0.30
CA GLU A 21 11.29 -9.61 -0.18
C GLU A 21 11.60 -8.51 0.83
N ILE A 22 10.57 -7.83 1.36
CA ILE A 22 10.75 -6.79 2.37
C ILE A 22 11.35 -7.39 3.64
N ARG A 23 10.89 -8.57 4.09
CA ARG A 23 11.49 -9.29 5.24
C ARG A 23 12.96 -9.60 5.03
N ARG A 24 13.36 -9.98 3.81
CA ARG A 24 14.75 -10.27 3.48
C ARG A 24 15.63 -9.02 3.53
N GLN A 25 15.09 -7.88 3.11
CA GLN A 25 15.82 -6.60 3.08
C GLN A 25 15.83 -5.91 4.45
N ALA A 26 14.77 -6.04 5.23
CA ALA A 26 14.65 -5.48 6.55
C ALA A 26 15.40 -6.36 7.58
N ASN A 27 16.62 -5.96 7.96
CA ASN A 27 17.36 -6.55 9.08
C ASN A 27 16.69 -6.35 10.48
N ARG A 28 15.39 -6.03 10.53
CA ARG A 28 14.65 -5.58 11.73
C ARG A 28 13.13 -5.82 11.58
N HIS A 29 12.35 -5.37 12.57
CA HIS A 29 10.88 -5.37 12.55
C HIS A 29 10.35 -4.66 11.29
N LEU A 30 9.37 -5.25 10.62
CA LEU A 30 8.74 -4.69 9.42
C LEU A 30 7.97 -3.43 9.77
N ASP A 31 8.40 -2.29 9.24
CA ASP A 31 7.68 -1.02 9.36
C ASP A 31 6.65 -0.91 8.22
N PRO A 32 5.41 -0.44 8.46
CA PRO A 32 4.47 -0.08 7.40
C PRO A 32 5.09 0.78 6.28
N SER A 33 6.03 1.66 6.63
CA SER A 33 6.77 2.49 5.68
C SER A 33 7.65 1.69 4.72
N ASP A 34 8.16 0.53 5.13
CA ASP A 34 8.97 -0.33 4.27
C ASP A 34 8.11 -0.89 3.11
N PHE A 35 6.85 -1.23 3.38
CA PHE A 35 5.88 -1.63 2.35
C PHE A 35 5.57 -0.50 1.39
N ALA A 36 5.36 0.72 1.88
CA ALA A 36 5.08 1.85 1.02
C ALA A 36 6.27 2.20 0.12
N ARG A 37 7.49 2.17 0.66
CA ARG A 37 8.71 2.36 -0.14
C ARG A 37 8.86 1.29 -1.21
N TYR A 38 8.58 0.03 -0.86
CA TYR A 38 8.63 -1.07 -1.81
C TYR A 38 7.63 -0.87 -2.95
N GLY A 39 6.38 -0.54 -2.63
CA GLY A 39 5.34 -0.26 -3.63
C GLY A 39 5.70 0.91 -4.54
N PHE A 40 6.21 2.00 -3.97
CA PHE A 40 6.66 3.16 -4.74
C PHE A 40 7.79 2.83 -5.72
N ALA A 41 8.77 2.03 -5.29
CA ALA A 41 9.89 1.63 -6.14
C ALA A 41 9.47 0.79 -7.35
N GLN A 42 8.30 0.13 -7.31
CA GLN A 42 7.79 -0.64 -8.45
C GLN A 42 7.38 0.25 -9.64
N THR A 43 6.95 1.48 -9.38
CA THR A 43 6.40 2.38 -10.40
C THR A 43 7.23 3.63 -10.62
N ALA A 44 7.98 4.07 -9.61
CA ALA A 44 8.81 5.27 -9.65
C ALA A 44 10.30 4.96 -9.85
N VAL A 45 10.63 4.13 -10.86
CA VAL A 45 12.00 3.75 -11.16
C VAL A 45 12.84 5.00 -11.48
N GLY A 46 13.90 5.21 -10.70
CA GLY A 46 14.80 6.37 -10.83
C GLY A 46 14.38 7.60 -10.02
N PHE A 47 13.33 7.50 -9.21
CA PHE A 47 12.95 8.53 -8.24
C PHE A 47 13.26 8.06 -6.81
N ASP A 48 13.66 9.00 -5.98
CA ASP A 48 13.95 8.73 -4.57
C ASP A 48 12.70 8.95 -3.70
N TRP A 49 12.56 8.12 -2.67
CA TRP A 49 11.54 8.32 -1.63
C TRP A 49 11.86 9.57 -0.82
N SER A 50 10.99 10.59 -0.89
CA SER A 50 11.19 11.86 -0.21
C SER A 50 10.47 11.94 1.14
N ALA A 51 10.73 13.04 1.87
CA ALA A 51 10.05 13.34 3.11
C ALA A 51 8.54 13.58 2.95
N GLU A 52 8.08 13.98 1.75
CA GLU A 52 6.65 14.19 1.49
C GLU A 52 5.90 12.85 1.41
N GLN A 53 6.45 11.86 0.69
CA GLN A 53 5.85 10.51 0.66
C GLN A 53 5.90 9.87 2.06
N GLN A 54 6.99 10.06 2.81
CA GLN A 54 7.05 9.57 4.19
C GLN A 54 5.95 10.19 5.05
N ARG A 55 5.80 11.52 5.02
CA ARG A 55 4.76 12.21 5.80
C ARG A 55 3.37 11.73 5.45
N PHE A 56 3.08 11.55 4.16
CA PHE A 56 1.79 11.03 3.71
C PHE A 56 1.49 9.65 4.33
N ILE A 57 2.43 8.72 4.28
CA ILE A 57 2.25 7.38 4.85
C ILE A 57 2.14 7.43 6.38
N ASP A 58 2.97 8.25 7.03
CA ASP A 58 2.90 8.43 8.48
C ASP A 58 1.53 8.95 8.89
N ASP A 59 1.00 9.98 8.22
CA ASP A 59 -0.32 10.55 8.50
C ASP A 59 -1.42 9.48 8.33
N ARG A 60 -1.36 8.65 7.29
CA ARG A 60 -2.30 7.54 7.09
C ARG A 60 -2.18 6.47 8.18
N CYS A 61 -0.96 6.15 8.63
CA CYS A 61 -0.71 5.18 9.70
C CYS A 61 -1.20 5.66 11.07
N HIS A 62 -1.11 6.95 11.35
CA HIS A 62 -1.61 7.53 12.60
C HIS A 62 -3.12 7.70 12.62
N ASN A 63 -3.77 7.80 11.45
CA ASN A 63 -5.20 7.99 11.32
C ASN A 63 -5.87 6.70 10.83
N GLU A 64 -6.19 6.60 9.54
CA GLU A 64 -7.07 5.57 8.98
C GLU A 64 -6.53 4.14 9.09
N LEU A 65 -5.21 3.99 9.19
CA LEU A 65 -4.54 2.69 9.33
C LEU A 65 -4.04 2.46 10.76
N SER A 66 -4.47 3.25 11.74
CA SER A 66 -4.09 3.09 13.15
C SER A 66 -4.62 1.77 13.75
N ASP A 67 -4.06 1.34 14.88
CA ASP A 67 -4.53 0.12 15.57
C ASP A 67 -6.01 0.25 15.99
N GLU A 68 -6.43 1.46 16.36
CA GLU A 68 -7.81 1.77 16.74
C GLU A 68 -8.75 1.71 15.53
N SER A 69 -8.38 2.34 14.41
CA SER A 69 -9.18 2.31 13.19
C SER A 69 -9.32 0.90 12.60
N LEU A 70 -8.30 0.07 12.79
CA LEU A 70 -8.28 -1.31 12.28
C LEU A 70 -8.69 -2.36 13.31
N SER A 71 -9.14 -1.98 14.51
CA SER A 71 -9.39 -2.92 15.61
C SER A 71 -10.43 -4.01 15.28
N GLY A 72 -11.30 -3.75 14.29
CA GLY A 72 -12.29 -4.71 13.80
C GLY A 72 -11.70 -5.86 12.97
N HIS A 73 -10.43 -5.80 12.59
CA HIS A 73 -9.76 -6.79 11.72
C HIS A 73 -8.96 -7.86 12.49
N GLY A 74 -8.97 -7.82 13.83
CA GLY A 74 -8.36 -8.86 14.66
C GLY A 74 -6.89 -9.13 14.30
N ASP A 75 -6.57 -10.41 14.05
CA ASP A 75 -5.21 -10.84 13.74
C ASP A 75 -4.72 -10.37 12.35
N ALA A 76 -5.64 -10.09 11.42
CA ALA A 76 -5.31 -9.62 10.07
C ALA A 76 -4.93 -8.13 10.00
N LEU A 77 -5.00 -7.40 11.11
CA LEU A 77 -4.71 -5.96 11.19
C LEU A 77 -3.34 -5.61 10.57
N ARG A 78 -2.33 -6.44 10.82
CA ARG A 78 -0.97 -6.20 10.30
C ARG A 78 -0.90 -6.34 8.79
N SER A 79 -1.51 -7.40 8.27
CA SER A 79 -1.57 -7.69 6.83
C SER A 79 -2.41 -6.64 6.09
N TRP A 80 -3.50 -6.18 6.72
CA TRP A 80 -4.29 -5.05 6.25
C TRP A 80 -3.48 -3.75 6.14
N ARG A 81 -2.77 -3.38 7.20
CA ARG A 81 -1.92 -2.18 7.21
C ARG A 81 -0.80 -2.29 6.19
N ALA A 82 -0.11 -3.43 6.13
CA ALA A 82 0.99 -3.68 5.22
C ALA A 82 0.54 -3.55 3.76
N PHE A 83 -0.58 -4.16 3.39
CA PHE A 83 -1.10 -4.05 2.03
C PHE A 83 -1.55 -2.63 1.70
N ASN A 84 -2.25 -1.94 2.61
CA ASN A 84 -2.63 -0.55 2.38
C ASN A 84 -1.39 0.33 2.13
N CYS A 85 -0.34 0.17 2.93
CA CYS A 85 0.89 0.92 2.73
C CYS A 85 1.56 0.58 1.40
N LEU A 86 1.61 -0.70 1.02
CA LEU A 86 2.11 -1.15 -0.28
C LEU A 86 1.35 -0.48 -1.44
N ALA A 87 0.01 -0.56 -1.41
CA ALA A 87 -0.85 0.01 -2.44
C ALA A 87 -0.74 1.54 -2.51
N LEU A 88 -0.72 2.23 -1.37
CA LEU A 88 -0.52 3.69 -1.33
C LEU A 88 0.85 4.10 -1.87
N GLY A 89 1.90 3.35 -1.53
CA GLY A 89 3.23 3.53 -2.10
C GLY A 89 3.24 3.41 -3.62
N TYR A 90 2.62 2.36 -4.15
CA TYR A 90 2.47 2.12 -5.59
C TYR A 90 1.75 3.28 -6.29
N LEU A 91 0.64 3.77 -5.71
CA LEU A 91 -0.11 4.93 -6.23
C LEU A 91 0.72 6.21 -6.19
N LEU A 92 1.46 6.46 -5.10
CA LEU A 92 2.37 7.61 -5.01
C LEU A 92 3.44 7.57 -6.09
N GLY A 93 3.94 6.37 -6.44
CA GLY A 93 4.93 6.22 -7.50
C GLY A 93 4.35 6.47 -8.90
N LEU A 94 3.14 5.98 -9.17
CA LEU A 94 2.41 6.31 -10.40
C LEU A 94 2.14 7.81 -10.51
N TYR A 95 1.75 8.45 -9.41
CA TYR A 95 1.49 9.88 -9.35
C TYR A 95 2.77 10.71 -9.59
N GLN A 96 3.87 10.35 -8.91
CA GLN A 96 5.17 11.00 -9.05
C GLN A 96 5.74 10.92 -10.46
N THR A 97 5.41 9.85 -11.19
CA THR A 97 5.82 9.63 -12.59
C THR A 97 4.81 10.12 -13.61
N GLU A 98 3.78 10.85 -13.18
CA GLU A 98 2.71 11.41 -14.02
C GLU A 98 1.93 10.35 -14.83
N GLN A 99 1.96 9.09 -14.39
CA GLN A 99 1.19 8.00 -15.00
C GLN A 99 -0.30 8.07 -14.64
N ILE A 100 -0.61 8.74 -13.52
CA ILE A 100 -1.97 9.05 -13.08
C ILE A 100 -2.07 10.51 -12.65
N ALA A 101 -3.21 11.14 -12.90
CA ALA A 101 -3.50 12.50 -12.45
C ALA A 101 -4.13 12.53 -11.05
N ASP A 102 -4.22 13.72 -10.44
CA ASP A 102 -4.80 13.94 -9.10
C ASP A 102 -6.16 13.25 -8.88
N HIS A 103 -7.04 13.32 -9.88
CA HIS A 103 -8.38 12.75 -9.80
C HIS A 103 -8.37 11.21 -9.85
N GLU A 104 -7.43 10.61 -10.58
CA GLU A 104 -7.25 9.16 -10.65
C GLU A 104 -6.62 8.64 -9.37
N PHE A 105 -5.63 9.36 -8.82
CA PHE A 105 -5.07 9.06 -7.50
C PHE A 105 -6.16 9.08 -6.42
N SER A 106 -6.95 10.16 -6.39
CA SER A 106 -8.04 10.32 -5.41
C SER A 106 -9.10 9.23 -5.54
N LEU A 107 -9.45 8.86 -6.78
CA LEU A 107 -10.37 7.76 -7.04
C LEU A 107 -9.79 6.43 -6.57
N ALA A 108 -8.53 6.13 -6.88
CA ALA A 108 -7.85 4.91 -6.46
C ALA A 108 -7.78 4.78 -4.94
N ASP A 109 -7.37 5.85 -4.25
CA ASP A 109 -7.34 5.88 -2.77
C ASP A 109 -8.72 5.61 -2.18
N SER A 110 -9.77 6.26 -2.72
CA SER A 110 -11.15 6.03 -2.26
C SER A 110 -11.66 4.60 -2.50
N GLN A 111 -11.16 3.93 -3.54
CA GLN A 111 -11.55 2.57 -3.90
C GLN A 111 -10.80 1.51 -3.09
N LEU A 112 -9.62 1.84 -2.56
CA LEU A 112 -8.74 0.89 -1.88
C LEU A 112 -9.43 0.20 -0.70
N SER A 113 -10.14 0.95 0.16
CA SER A 113 -10.86 0.37 1.29
C SER A 113 -11.96 -0.61 0.85
N GLY A 114 -12.66 -0.30 -0.25
CA GLY A 114 -13.66 -1.19 -0.82
C GLY A 114 -13.04 -2.46 -1.40
N PHE A 115 -11.91 -2.35 -2.08
CA PHE A 115 -11.14 -3.49 -2.59
C PHE A 115 -10.64 -4.38 -1.45
N MET A 116 -10.09 -3.79 -0.38
CA MET A 116 -9.64 -4.49 0.82
C MET A 116 -10.76 -5.27 1.48
N PHE A 117 -11.95 -4.65 1.61
CA PHE A 117 -13.11 -5.29 2.21
C PHE A 117 -13.59 -6.49 1.39
N LEU A 118 -13.66 -6.37 0.06
CA LEU A 118 -14.07 -7.47 -0.82
C LEU A 118 -13.09 -8.67 -0.77
N ASN A 119 -11.82 -8.40 -0.49
CA ASN A 119 -10.76 -9.40 -0.40
C ASN A 119 -10.37 -9.73 1.05
N SER A 120 -11.18 -9.35 2.04
CA SER A 120 -10.84 -9.50 3.47
C SER A 120 -10.38 -10.92 3.86
N PRO A 121 -10.99 -12.03 3.37
CA PRO A 121 -10.60 -13.38 3.77
C PRO A 121 -9.15 -13.76 3.38
N ILE A 122 -8.58 -13.09 2.39
CA ILE A 122 -7.20 -13.32 1.95
C ILE A 122 -6.22 -12.80 3.01
N PHE A 123 -6.53 -11.68 3.65
CA PHE A 123 -5.64 -11.07 4.64
C PHE A 123 -5.58 -11.82 5.97
N ASP A 124 -6.58 -12.67 6.26
CA ASP A 124 -6.54 -13.58 7.41
C ASP A 124 -5.51 -14.72 7.24
N THR A 125 -4.96 -14.90 6.04
CA THR A 125 -4.01 -15.99 5.72
C THR A 125 -2.54 -15.59 5.81
N PHE A 126 -2.24 -14.31 6.01
CA PHE A 126 -0.90 -13.72 6.06
C PHE A 126 -0.48 -13.35 7.49
#